data_AF-A0A2E3FFM4-F1
#
_entry.id   AF-A0A2E3FFM4-F1
#
_cell.length_a   1.000
_cell.length_b   1.000
_cell.length_c   1.000
_cell.angle_alpha   90.00
_cell.angle_beta   90.00
_cell.angle_gamma   90.00
#
_symmetry.space_group_name_H-M   'P 1'
#
loop_
_entity.id
_entity.type
_entity.pdbx_description
1 polymer ?
#
loop_
_entity_poly.entity_id
_entity_poly.type
_entity_poly.pdbx_seq_one_letter_code
_entity_poly.pdbx_strand_id
1 'polypeptide(L)'
;MIWRWAAIGGAVAAAGLAVALWWVERDRGALKADLATARASLASAQAALSQAEEAARVHRAYLDQAEKERAGFDKLRNELIKMEGADAPLSDYLRDAAGRLWP
;
A
#
# COMPACT_ATOMS: atom_id res chain seq x y z
N MET A 1 -17.50 -63.18 -36.64
CA MET A 1 -18.20 -62.63 -35.44
C MET A 1 -17.25 -61.93 -34.46
N ILE A 2 -16.06 -62.48 -34.18
CA ILE A 2 -15.04 -61.92 -33.26
C ILE A 2 -14.51 -60.53 -33.68
N TRP A 3 -14.37 -60.28 -34.98
CA TRP A 3 -13.81 -59.04 -35.53
C TRP A 3 -14.62 -57.77 -35.19
N ARG A 4 -15.95 -57.90 -35.06
CA ARG A 4 -16.82 -56.79 -34.68
C ARG A 4 -16.62 -56.36 -33.22
N TRP A 5 -16.41 -57.32 -32.32
CA TRP A 5 -16.17 -57.05 -30.90
C TRP A 5 -14.78 -56.45 -30.66
N ALA A 6 -13.78 -56.91 -31.41
CA ALA A 6 -12.45 -56.30 -31.38
C ALA A 6 -12.47 -54.83 -31.84
N ALA A 7 -13.21 -54.53 -32.92
CA ALA A 7 -13.37 -53.16 -33.40
C ALA A 7 -14.08 -52.25 -32.39
N ILE A 8 -15.14 -52.75 -31.74
CA ILE A 8 -15.86 -52.00 -30.69
C ILE A 8 -14.95 -51.75 -29.48
N GLY A 9 -14.21 -52.76 -29.03
CA GLY A 9 -13.26 -52.60 -27.91
C GLY A 9 -12.18 -51.56 -28.20
N GLY A 10 -11.61 -51.58 -29.41
CA GLY A 10 -10.64 -50.57 -29.84
C GLY A 10 -11.21 -49.15 -29.88
N ALA A 11 -12.45 -49.00 -30.37
CA ALA A 11 -13.12 -47.70 -30.41
C ALA A 11 -13.39 -47.14 -29.01
N VAL A 12 -13.83 -47.99 -28.07
CA VAL A 12 -14.07 -47.58 -26.67
C VAL A 12 -12.77 -47.18 -25.98
N ALA A 13 -11.68 -47.92 -26.19
CA ALA A 13 -10.38 -47.58 -25.63
C ALA A 13 -9.86 -46.23 -26.18
N ALA A 14 -10.00 -46.00 -27.48
CA ALA A 14 -9.61 -44.74 -28.12
C ALA A 14 -10.44 -43.56 -27.60
N ALA A 15 -11.75 -43.74 -27.43
CA ALA A 15 -12.63 -42.72 -26.86
C ALA A 15 -12.25 -42.38 -25.41
N GLY A 16 -11.95 -43.40 -24.59
CA GLY A 16 -11.49 -43.21 -23.21
C GLY A 16 -10.18 -42.42 -23.14
N LEU A 17 -9.21 -42.74 -24.01
CA LEU A 17 -7.96 -42.00 -24.11
C LEU A 17 -8.17 -40.54 -24.55
N ALA A 18 -9.06 -40.29 -25.51
CA ALA A 18 -9.36 -38.94 -25.96
C ALA A 18 -9.97 -38.08 -24.84
N VAL A 19 -10.90 -38.65 -24.05
CA VAL A 19 -11.50 -37.96 -22.89
C VAL A 19 -10.46 -37.68 -21.81
N ALA A 20 -9.59 -38.65 -21.50
CA ALA A 20 -8.53 -38.46 -20.51
C ALA A 20 -7.54 -37.35 -20.93
N LEU A 21 -7.12 -37.34 -22.20
CA LEU A 21 -6.24 -36.29 -22.74
C LEU A 21 -6.91 -34.92 -22.70
N TRP A 22 -8.20 -34.84 -23.05
CA TRP A 22 -8.95 -33.60 -22.99
C TRP A 22 -9.06 -33.05 -21.56
N TRP A 23 -9.27 -33.93 -20.58
CA TRP A 23 -9.35 -33.54 -19.17
C TRP A 23 -8.01 -32.99 -18.65
N VAL A 24 -6.90 -33.65 -18.98
CA VAL A 24 -5.54 -33.18 -18.62
C VAL A 24 -5.21 -31.83 -19.25
N GLU A 25 -5.58 -31.60 -20.51
CA GLU A 25 -5.32 -30.32 -21.17
C GLU A 25 -6.16 -29.18 -20.57
N ARG A 26 -7.40 -29.48 -20.18
CA ARG A 26 -8.28 -28.54 -19.46
C ARG A 26 -7.68 -28.14 -18.11
N ASP A 27 -7.20 -29.11 -17.33
CA ASP A 27 -6.57 -28.86 -16.03
C ASP A 27 -5.28 -28.05 -16.15
N ARG A 28 -4.48 -28.30 -17.20
CA ARG A 28 -3.29 -27.49 -17.50
C ARG A 28 -3.65 -26.04 -17.80
N GLY A 29 -4.75 -25.80 -18.49
CA GLY A 29 -5.28 -24.45 -18.74
C GLY A 29 -5.65 -23.74 -17.44
N ALA A 30 -6.41 -24.42 -16.57
CA ALA A 30 -6.80 -23.89 -15.26
C ALA A 30 -5.58 -23.59 -14.38
N LEU A 31 -4.63 -24.52 -14.27
CA LEU A 31 -3.41 -24.34 -13.49
C LEU A 31 -2.55 -23.18 -14.00
N LYS A 32 -2.46 -22.97 -15.33
CA LYS A 32 -1.75 -21.82 -15.90
C LYS A 32 -2.45 -20.51 -15.56
N ALA A 33 -3.78 -20.47 -15.62
CA ALA A 33 -4.56 -19.30 -15.26
C ALA A 33 -4.40 -18.96 -13.77
N ASP A 34 -4.50 -19.95 -12.89
CA ASP A 34 -4.31 -19.78 -11.44
C ASP A 34 -2.91 -19.29 -11.12
N LEU A 35 -1.89 -19.83 -11.81
CA LEU A 35 -0.51 -19.41 -11.65
C LEU A 35 -0.31 -17.96 -12.11
N ALA A 36 -0.92 -17.56 -13.23
CA ALA A 36 -0.86 -16.18 -13.70
C ALA A 36 -1.53 -15.21 -12.70
N THR A 37 -2.70 -15.58 -12.17
CA THR A 37 -3.40 -14.82 -11.13
C THR A 37 -2.56 -14.70 -9.87
N ALA A 38 -2.01 -15.80 -9.37
CA ALA A 38 -1.18 -15.81 -8.16
C ALA A 38 0.08 -14.94 -8.32
N ARG A 39 0.73 -15.00 -9.50
CA ARG A 39 1.87 -14.12 -9.81
C ARG A 39 1.48 -12.64 -9.84
N ALA A 40 0.33 -12.31 -10.41
CA ALA A 40 -0.17 -10.94 -10.43
C ALA A 40 -0.48 -10.43 -9.01
N SER A 41 -1.12 -11.25 -8.17
CA SER A 41 -1.37 -10.93 -6.76
C SER A 41 -0.10 -10.77 -5.94
N LEU A 42 0.92 -11.59 -6.22
CA LEU A 42 2.21 -11.48 -5.55
C LEU A 42 2.92 -10.17 -5.96
N ALA A 43 2.92 -9.84 -7.26
CA ALA A 43 3.50 -8.59 -7.75
C ALA A 43 2.80 -7.35 -7.16
N SER A 44 1.46 -7.37 -7.05
CA SER A 44 0.71 -6.25 -6.45
C SER A 44 0.99 -6.14 -4.95
N ALA A 45 1.06 -7.25 -4.22
CA ALA A 45 1.41 -7.25 -2.80
C ALA A 45 2.84 -6.73 -2.56
N GLN A 46 3.79 -7.11 -3.40
CA GLN A 46 5.17 -6.60 -3.34
C GLN A 46 5.23 -5.09 -3.62
N ALA A 47 4.49 -4.61 -4.62
CA ALA A 47 4.39 -3.18 -4.90
C ALA A 47 3.82 -2.41 -3.70
N ALA A 48 2.75 -2.92 -3.08
CA ALA A 48 2.15 -2.31 -1.89
C ALA A 48 3.13 -2.26 -0.70
N LEU A 49 3.91 -3.33 -0.48
CA LEU A 49 4.95 -3.34 0.56
C LEU A 49 6.02 -2.30 0.27
N SER A 50 6.53 -2.21 -0.96
CA SER A 50 7.54 -1.22 -1.32
C SER A 50 7.03 0.23 -1.12
N GLN A 51 5.76 0.47 -1.43
CA GLN A 51 5.14 1.77 -1.21
C GLN A 51 4.98 2.08 0.28
N ALA A 52 4.60 1.09 1.09
CA ALA A 52 4.47 1.24 2.54
C ALA A 52 5.84 1.50 3.20
N GLU A 53 6.89 0.82 2.76
CA GLU A 53 8.27 1.04 3.24
C GLU A 53 8.75 2.46 2.91
N GLU A 54 8.50 2.92 1.68
CA GLU A 54 8.84 4.28 1.26
C GLU A 54 8.08 5.33 2.06
N ALA A 55 6.76 5.15 2.22
CA ALA A 55 5.92 6.02 3.02
C ALA A 55 6.40 6.07 4.48
N ALA A 56 6.76 4.93 5.06
CA ALA A 56 7.30 4.86 6.42
C ALA A 56 8.67 5.53 6.54
N ARG A 57 9.51 5.48 5.50
CA ARG A 57 10.80 6.19 5.45
C ARG A 57 10.59 7.71 5.44
N VAL A 58 9.74 8.20 4.54
CA VAL A 58 9.43 9.63 4.43
C VAL A 58 8.75 10.13 5.71
N HIS A 59 7.82 9.36 6.26
CA HIS A 59 7.12 9.72 7.50
C HIS A 59 8.09 9.86 8.67
N ARG A 60 9.03 8.93 8.85
CA ARG A 60 10.07 9.06 9.88
C ARG A 60 10.93 10.30 9.69
N ALA A 61 11.38 10.57 8.47
CA ALA A 61 12.16 11.77 8.18
C ALA A 61 11.37 13.06 8.48
N TYR A 62 10.05 13.05 8.21
CA TYR A 62 9.18 14.18 8.53
C TYR A 62 8.99 14.36 10.04
N LEU A 63 8.85 13.27 10.80
CA LEU A 63 8.77 13.32 12.26
C LEU A 63 10.06 13.91 12.86
N ASP A 64 11.23 13.45 12.42
CA ASP A 64 12.52 13.98 12.87
C ASP A 64 12.66 15.49 12.59
N GLN A 65 12.16 15.93 11.44
CA GLN A 65 12.18 17.34 11.07
C GLN A 65 11.19 18.17 11.92
N ALA A 66 9.98 17.66 12.13
CA ALA A 66 8.97 18.30 12.95
C ALA A 66 9.41 18.45 14.42
N GLU A 67 10.15 17.47 14.95
CA GLU A 67 10.74 17.57 16.29
C GLU A 67 11.79 18.68 16.39
N LYS A 68 12.67 18.81 15.38
CA LYS A 68 13.65 19.89 15.32
C LYS A 68 12.99 21.26 15.24
N GLU A 69 11.94 21.39 14.44
CA GLU A 69 11.18 22.64 14.31
C GLU A 69 10.48 23.01 15.61
N ARG A 70 9.88 22.03 16.31
CA ARG A 70 9.32 22.24 17.65
C ARG A 70 10.37 22.71 18.65
N ALA A 71 11.53 22.06 18.70
CA ALA A 71 12.62 22.47 19.58
C ALA A 71 13.11 23.89 19.25
N GLY A 72 13.18 24.25 17.97
CA GLY A 72 13.51 25.60 17.51
C GLY A 72 12.47 26.64 17.94
N PHE A 73 11.19 26.33 17.79
CA PHE A 73 10.10 27.20 18.23
C PHE A 73 10.08 27.38 19.75
N ASP A 74 10.26 26.30 20.51
CA ASP A 74 10.32 26.37 21.98
C ASP A 74 11.50 27.24 22.45
N LYS A 75 12.66 27.12 21.78
CA LYS A 75 13.81 27.98 22.06
C LYS A 75 13.51 29.45 21.76
N LEU A 76 12.96 29.75 20.58
CA LEU A 76 12.59 31.11 20.18
C LEU A 76 11.56 31.71 21.14
N ARG A 77 10.52 30.95 21.51
CA ARG A 77 9.53 31.37 22.50
C ARG A 77 10.19 31.73 23.83
N ASN A 78 11.09 30.87 24.31
CA ASN A 78 11.79 31.10 25.57
C ASN A 78 12.73 32.32 25.50
N GLU A 79 13.36 32.57 24.36
CA GLU A 79 14.15 33.79 24.12
C GLU A 79 13.27 35.04 24.15
N LEU A 80 12.11 35.03 23.48
CA LEU A 80 11.17 36.15 23.52
C LEU A 80 10.68 36.44 24.94
N ILE A 81 10.29 35.42 25.70
CA ILE A 81 9.80 35.58 27.09
C ILE A 81 10.90 36.15 27.99
N LYS A 82 12.15 35.75 27.79
CA LYS A 82 13.29 36.22 28.59
C LYS A 82 13.83 37.58 28.12
N MET A 83 13.38 38.10 26.98
CA MET A 83 13.83 39.38 26.46
C MET A 83 13.25 40.51 27.32
N GLU A 84 14.10 41.50 27.63
CA GLU A 84 13.71 42.64 28.46
C GLU A 84 12.56 43.41 27.80
N GLY A 85 11.44 43.57 28.51
CA GLY A 85 10.21 44.17 27.99
C GLY A 85 9.14 43.20 27.47
N ALA A 86 9.33 41.87 27.60
CA ALA A 86 8.29 40.89 27.29
C ALA A 86 7.00 41.06 28.11
N ASP A 87 7.12 41.47 29.37
CA ASP A 87 6.00 41.82 30.26
C ASP A 87 5.61 43.31 30.19
N ALA A 88 6.20 44.08 29.25
CA ALA A 88 5.80 45.47 29.08
C ALA A 88 4.36 45.54 28.56
N PRO A 89 3.53 46.50 29.03
CA PRO A 89 2.18 46.66 28.55
C PRO A 89 2.18 46.86 27.03
N LEU A 90 1.29 46.15 26.31
CA LEU A 90 1.09 46.37 24.88
C LEU A 90 0.85 47.85 24.61
N SER A 91 1.48 48.37 23.54
CA SER A 91 1.28 49.74 23.09
C SER A 91 -0.20 50.00 22.82
N ASP A 92 -0.65 51.25 23.03
CA ASP A 92 -2.06 51.60 22.89
C ASP A 92 -2.65 51.22 21.52
N TYR A 93 -1.84 51.34 20.46
CA TYR A 93 -2.21 50.90 19.11
C TYR A 93 -2.43 49.39 19.01
N LEU A 94 -1.54 48.58 19.60
CA LEU A 94 -1.68 47.12 19.60
C LEU A 94 -2.82 46.66 20.52
N ARG A 95 -3.08 47.39 21.61
CA ARG A 95 -4.17 47.13 22.55
C ARG A 95 -5.54 47.34 21.90
N ASP A 96 -5.72 48.44 21.16
CA ASP A 96 -6.94 48.72 20.40
C ASP A 96 -7.15 47.68 19.28
N ALA A 97 -6.09 47.32 18.56
CA ALA A 97 -6.14 46.28 17.53
C ALA A 97 -6.47 44.89 18.11
N ALA A 98 -5.90 44.52 19.26
CA ALA A 98 -6.16 43.24 19.92
C ALA A 98 -7.61 43.14 20.44
N GLY A 99 -8.14 44.21 21.04
CA GLY A 99 -9.53 44.26 21.51
C GLY A 99 -10.57 44.17 20.40
N ARG A 100 -10.19 44.45 19.15
CA ARG A 100 -11.02 44.21 17.96
C ARG A 100 -10.96 42.78 17.44
N LEU A 101 -9.85 42.07 17.67
CA LEU A 101 -9.62 40.71 17.15
C LEU A 101 -10.08 39.61 18.13
N TRP A 102 -9.96 39.87 19.44
CA TRP A 102 -10.44 39.00 20.52
C TRP A 102 -11.32 39.80 21.50
N PRO A 103 -12.65 39.85 21.29
CA PRO A 103 -13.58 40.48 22.22
C PRO A 103 -13.75 39.72 23.54
#